data_AF-A0A7C3Q151-F1
#
_entry.id   AF-A0A7C3Q151-F1
#
_cell.length_a   1.000
_cell.length_b   1.000
_cell.length_c   1.000
_cell.angle_alpha   90.00
_cell.angle_beta   90.00
_cell.angle_gamma   90.00
#
_symmetry.space_group_name_H-M   'P 1'
#
loop_
_entity.id
_entity.type
_entity.pdbx_description
1 polymer ?
#
loop_
_entity_poly.entity_id
_entity_poly.type
_entity_poly.pdbx_seq_one_letter_code
_entity_poly.pdbx_strand_id
1 'polypeptide(L)'
;MWRVQRVARVVVVVAVALAMTACATSREMALRRKADRVETQLKTEQKRVLSLPAEDATRPARLTHLDELRTTLSAANVALGTVSDYVPSAYRGTAYDVLDEVYGTIEWNIPLGPTDLRRPLPRQFQGGVLRLN
;
A
#
# COMPACT_ATOMS: atom_id res chain seq x y z
N MET A 1 -51.53 -8.53 -12.09
CA MET A 1 -50.20 -9.21 -12.17
C MET A 1 -49.05 -8.33 -12.73
N TRP A 2 -49.17 -7.00 -12.79
CA TRP A 2 -48.12 -6.11 -13.35
C TRP A 2 -47.15 -5.47 -12.33
N ARG A 3 -47.47 -5.48 -11.03
CA ARG A 3 -46.64 -4.84 -9.98
C ARG A 3 -45.45 -5.69 -9.53
N VAL A 4 -45.61 -7.02 -9.48
CA VAL A 4 -44.59 -7.95 -8.97
C VAL A 4 -43.36 -8.01 -9.88
N GLN A 5 -43.56 -7.84 -11.19
CA GLN A 5 -42.50 -7.93 -12.20
C GLN A 5 -41.56 -6.71 -12.20
N ARG A 6 -42.01 -5.55 -11.72
CA ARG A 6 -41.16 -4.34 -11.59
C ARG A 6 -40.28 -4.40 -10.34
N VAL A 7 -40.82 -4.90 -9.23
CA VAL A 7 -40.09 -5.02 -7.96
C VAL A 7 -38.93 -6.02 -8.09
N ALA A 8 -39.17 -7.17 -8.74
CA ALA A 8 -38.13 -8.17 -8.97
C ALA A 8 -36.93 -7.63 -9.79
N ARG A 9 -37.19 -6.77 -10.79
CA ARG A 9 -36.12 -6.16 -11.59
C ARG A 9 -35.30 -5.12 -10.81
N VAL A 10 -35.93 -4.34 -9.94
CA VAL A 10 -35.22 -3.33 -9.12
C VAL A 10 -34.33 -3.99 -8.06
N VAL A 11 -34.80 -5.06 -7.43
CA VAL A 11 -34.03 -5.80 -6.40
C VAL A 11 -32.76 -6.43 -6.98
N VAL A 12 -32.83 -7.00 -8.20
CA VAL A 12 -31.66 -7.61 -8.86
C VAL A 12 -30.60 -6.57 -9.22
N VAL A 13 -30.99 -5.38 -9.69
CA VAL A 13 -30.04 -4.32 -10.06
C VAL A 13 -29.32 -3.75 -8.83
N VAL A 14 -30.01 -3.61 -7.70
CA VAL A 14 -29.39 -3.14 -6.43
C VAL A 14 -28.42 -4.18 -5.86
N ALA A 15 -28.75 -5.47 -5.93
CA ALA A 15 -27.88 -6.54 -5.44
C ALA A 15 -26.56 -6.65 -6.24
N VAL A 16 -26.61 -6.45 -7.56
CA VAL A 16 -25.41 -6.47 -8.41
C VAL A 16 -24.53 -5.23 -8.17
N ALA A 17 -25.13 -4.06 -7.93
CA ALA A 17 -24.38 -2.85 -7.61
C ALA A 17 -23.64 -2.95 -6.26
N LEU A 18 -24.27 -3.55 -5.24
CA LEU A 18 -23.66 -3.76 -3.92
C LEU A 18 -22.49 -4.75 -3.95
N ALA A 19 -22.58 -5.81 -4.77
CA ALA A 19 -21.52 -6.80 -4.92
C ALA A 19 -20.23 -6.22 -5.52
N MET A 20 -20.36 -5.25 -6.45
CA MET A 20 -19.19 -4.63 -7.09
C MET A 20 -18.47 -3.62 -6.19
N THR A 21 -19.18 -2.93 -5.30
CA THR A 21 -18.54 -2.06 -4.29
C THR A 21 -17.80 -2.84 -3.20
N ALA A 22 -18.27 -4.04 -2.85
CA ALA A 22 -17.68 -4.83 -1.76
C ALA A 22 -16.24 -5.32 -2.06
N CYS A 23 -15.89 -5.58 -3.33
CA CYS A 23 -14.56 -6.03 -3.72
C CYS A 23 -13.47 -4.94 -3.65
N ALA A 24 -13.82 -3.67 -3.88
CA ALA A 24 -12.84 -2.59 -3.81
C ALA A 24 -12.51 -2.25 -2.34
N THR A 25 -13.52 -2.20 -1.48
CA THR A 25 -13.33 -1.98 -0.04
C THR A 25 -12.51 -3.09 0.60
N SER A 26 -12.68 -4.35 0.16
CA SER A 26 -11.89 -5.47 0.69
C SER A 26 -10.41 -5.38 0.34
N ARG A 27 -10.06 -4.92 -0.88
CA ARG A 27 -8.68 -4.68 -1.31
C ARG A 27 -8.03 -3.53 -0.56
N GLU A 28 -8.73 -2.41 -0.44
CA GLU A 28 -8.23 -1.26 0.32
C GLU A 28 -7.94 -1.65 1.78
N MET A 29 -8.87 -2.35 2.44
CA MET A 29 -8.67 -2.86 3.80
C MET A 29 -7.50 -3.86 3.90
N ALA A 30 -7.30 -4.72 2.90
CA ALA A 30 -6.16 -5.63 2.85
C ALA A 30 -4.83 -4.86 2.78
N LEU A 31 -4.78 -3.80 1.95
CA LEU A 31 -3.61 -2.94 1.81
C LEU A 31 -3.32 -2.12 3.07
N ARG A 32 -4.35 -1.59 3.74
CA ARG A 32 -4.20 -0.92 5.04
C ARG A 32 -3.56 -1.85 6.08
N ARG A 33 -4.06 -3.09 6.18
CA ARG A 33 -3.46 -4.10 7.06
C ARG A 33 -2.03 -4.45 6.68
N LYS A 34 -1.68 -4.42 5.38
CA LYS A 34 -0.31 -4.62 4.92
C LYS A 34 0.57 -3.45 5.34
N ALA A 35 0.12 -2.22 5.14
CA ALA A 35 0.80 -1.00 5.57
C ALA A 35 1.10 -1.02 7.08
N ASP A 36 0.12 -1.41 7.92
CA ASP A 36 0.30 -1.51 9.37
C ASP A 36 1.40 -2.52 9.76
N ARG A 37 1.47 -3.65 9.06
CA ARG A 37 2.53 -4.66 9.26
C ARG A 37 3.90 -4.11 8.88
N VAL A 38 3.99 -3.45 7.72
CA VAL A 38 5.24 -2.82 7.24
C VAL A 38 5.71 -1.75 8.23
N GLU A 39 4.79 -0.92 8.74
CA GLU A 39 5.12 0.10 9.75
C GLU A 39 5.66 -0.54 11.04
N THR A 40 5.03 -1.63 11.49
CA THR A 40 5.47 -2.37 12.68
C THR A 40 6.87 -2.96 12.49
N GLN A 41 7.14 -3.56 11.33
CA GLN A 41 8.46 -4.07 10.98
C GLN A 41 9.51 -2.96 10.92
N LEU A 42 9.20 -1.80 10.30
CA LEU A 42 10.11 -0.65 10.25
C LEU A 42 10.47 -0.15 11.65
N LYS A 43 9.48 0.01 12.53
CA LYS A 43 9.70 0.42 13.93
C LYS A 43 10.55 -0.60 14.68
N THR A 44 10.31 -1.87 14.45
CA THR A 44 11.05 -2.97 15.08
C THR A 44 12.51 -2.96 14.63
N GLU A 45 12.74 -2.80 13.33
CA GLU A 45 14.08 -2.76 12.75
C GLU A 45 14.83 -1.49 13.15
N GLN A 46 14.16 -0.34 13.20
CA GLN A 46 14.74 0.89 13.73
C GLN A 46 15.18 0.71 15.19
N LYS A 47 14.33 0.11 16.04
CA LYS A 47 14.69 -0.20 17.43
C LYS A 47 15.88 -1.16 17.50
N ARG A 48 15.94 -2.17 16.64
CA ARG A 48 17.07 -3.10 16.53
C ARG A 48 18.36 -2.37 16.17
N VAL A 49 18.35 -1.52 15.15
CA VAL A 49 19.52 -0.74 14.73
C VAL A 49 19.96 0.26 15.81
N LEU A 50 19.01 0.88 16.52
CA LEU A 50 19.32 1.77 17.64
C LEU A 50 19.93 1.06 18.85
N SER A 51 19.69 -0.25 19.00
CA SER A 51 20.29 -1.08 20.04
C SER A 51 21.73 -1.53 19.73
N LEU A 52 22.19 -1.32 18.49
CA LEU A 52 23.59 -1.56 18.13
C LEU A 52 24.51 -0.56 18.85
N PRO A 53 25.79 -0.90 19.09
CA PRO A 53 26.78 0.01 19.65
C PRO A 53 26.84 1.33 18.88
N ALA A 54 27.20 2.42 19.56
CA ALA A 54 27.29 3.73 18.92
C ALA A 54 28.43 3.81 17.89
N GLU A 55 29.48 3.03 18.12
CA GLU A 55 30.64 2.87 17.24
C GLU A 55 30.41 1.95 16.02
N ASP A 56 29.23 1.32 15.88
CA ASP A 56 28.93 0.52 14.70
C ASP A 56 28.88 1.40 13.44
N ALA A 57 29.85 1.21 12.55
CA ALA A 57 30.01 2.00 11.33
C ALA A 57 28.81 1.88 10.36
N THR A 58 28.00 0.83 10.45
CA THR A 58 26.83 0.61 9.59
C THR A 58 25.56 1.25 10.13
N ARG A 59 25.51 1.57 11.43
CA ARG A 59 24.36 2.15 12.11
C ARG A 59 23.81 3.41 11.44
N PRO A 60 24.60 4.46 11.11
CA PRO A 60 24.06 5.67 10.50
C PRO A 60 23.44 5.39 9.13
N ALA A 61 24.11 4.60 8.28
CA ALA A 61 23.61 4.25 6.95
C ALA A 61 22.31 3.42 7.01
N ARG A 62 22.21 2.49 7.98
CA ARG A 62 20.97 1.73 8.23
C ARG A 62 19.83 2.63 8.67
N LEU A 63 20.09 3.59 9.57
CA LEU A 63 19.06 4.53 10.02
C LEU A 63 18.56 5.45 8.91
N THR A 64 19.47 5.97 8.06
CA THR A 64 19.09 6.76 6.88
C THR A 64 18.21 5.95 5.93
N HIS A 65 18.60 4.70 5.63
CA HIS A 65 17.79 3.80 4.80
C HIS A 65 16.39 3.55 5.37
N LEU A 66 16.29 3.30 6.68
CA LEU A 66 14.99 3.13 7.34
C LEU A 66 14.11 4.39 7.28
N ASP A 67 14.72 5.57 7.34
CA ASP A 67 14.00 6.85 7.21
C ASP A 67 13.50 7.08 5.77
N GLU A 68 14.29 6.71 4.75
CA GLU A 68 13.87 6.69 3.35
C GLU A 68 12.67 5.75 3.14
N LEU A 69 12.72 4.54 3.71
CA LEU A 69 11.62 3.58 3.64
C LEU A 69 10.36 4.10 4.36
N ARG A 70 10.51 4.75 5.52
CA ARG A 70 9.40 5.36 6.26
C ARG A 70 8.75 6.49 5.47
N THR A 71 9.55 7.33 4.81
CA THR A 71 9.06 8.39 3.93
C THR A 71 8.28 7.81 2.76
N THR A 72 8.80 6.75 2.15
CA THR A 72 8.13 6.03 1.06
C THR A 72 6.80 5.40 1.52
N LEU A 73 6.78 4.77 2.70
CA LEU A 73 5.58 4.21 3.30
C LEU A 73 4.52 5.29 3.54
N SER A 74 4.92 6.45 4.06
CA SER A 74 4.02 7.59 4.28
C SER A 74 3.38 8.05 2.98
N ALA A 75 4.18 8.22 1.91
CA ALA A 75 3.67 8.58 0.59
C ALA A 75 2.71 7.51 0.03
N ALA A 76 3.05 6.22 0.19
CA ALA A 76 2.18 5.12 -0.25
C ALA A 76 0.83 5.12 0.49
N ASN A 77 0.84 5.41 1.80
CA ASN A 77 -0.38 5.51 2.60
C ASN A 77 -1.26 6.68 2.20
N VAL A 78 -0.67 7.83 1.87
CA VAL A 78 -1.41 8.97 1.28
C VAL A 78 -2.03 8.56 -0.04
N ALA A 79 -1.24 7.95 -0.94
CA ALA A 79 -1.73 7.47 -2.23
C ALA A 79 -2.91 6.50 -2.05
N LEU A 80 -2.78 5.49 -1.17
CA LEU A 80 -3.85 4.55 -0.85
C LEU A 80 -5.14 5.24 -0.39
N GLY A 81 -5.01 6.24 0.50
CA GLY A 81 -6.15 7.01 1.01
C GLY A 81 -6.85 7.85 -0.06
N THR A 82 -6.18 8.16 -1.17
CA THR A 82 -6.72 8.98 -2.26
C THR A 82 -7.25 8.17 -3.45
N VAL A 83 -7.00 6.86 -3.53
CA VAL A 83 -7.39 6.04 -4.70
C VAL A 83 -8.89 6.13 -4.97
N SER A 84 -9.71 6.00 -3.93
CA SER A 84 -11.18 5.95 -4.07
C SER A 84 -11.78 7.27 -4.56
N ASP A 85 -11.13 8.41 -4.30
CA ASP A 85 -11.65 9.73 -4.61
C ASP A 85 -11.05 10.32 -5.90
N TYR A 86 -9.77 10.05 -6.18
CA TYR A 86 -9.02 10.70 -7.26
C TYR A 86 -8.67 9.79 -8.44
N VAL A 87 -8.76 8.46 -8.27
CA VAL A 87 -8.49 7.52 -9.37
C VAL A 87 -9.80 7.10 -10.04
N PRO A 88 -9.93 7.23 -11.38
CA PRO A 88 -11.10 6.74 -12.11
C PRO A 88 -11.34 5.25 -11.84
N SER A 89 -12.61 4.84 -11.71
CA SER A 89 -12.98 3.47 -11.34
C SER A 89 -12.30 2.39 -12.17
N ALA A 90 -12.10 2.63 -13.47
CA ALA A 90 -11.41 1.74 -14.39
C ALA A 90 -9.94 1.45 -14.02
N TYR A 91 -9.26 2.38 -13.33
CA TYR A 91 -7.85 2.26 -12.97
C TYR A 91 -7.60 1.94 -11.50
N ARG A 92 -8.64 1.88 -10.66
CA ARG A 92 -8.49 1.61 -9.22
C ARG A 92 -7.88 0.24 -8.93
N GLY A 93 -8.24 -0.78 -9.73
CA GLY A 93 -7.61 -2.10 -9.62
C GLY A 93 -6.10 -2.03 -9.77
N THR A 94 -5.64 -1.40 -10.86
CA THR A 94 -4.22 -1.16 -11.12
C THR A 94 -3.55 -0.32 -10.03
N ALA A 95 -4.23 0.71 -9.52
CA ALA A 95 -3.74 1.53 -8.42
C ALA A 95 -3.45 0.68 -7.17
N TYR A 96 -4.39 -0.18 -6.78
CA TYR A 96 -4.21 -1.08 -5.64
C TYR A 96 -3.12 -2.13 -5.89
N ASP A 97 -3.01 -2.66 -7.10
CA ASP A 97 -1.97 -3.65 -7.44
C ASP A 97 -0.56 -3.02 -7.36
N VAL A 98 -0.40 -1.78 -7.86
CA VAL A 98 0.86 -1.02 -7.72
C VAL A 98 1.17 -0.77 -6.25
N LEU A 99 0.20 -0.34 -5.46
CA LEU A 99 0.40 -0.09 -4.03
C LEU A 99 0.74 -1.37 -3.27
N ASP A 100 0.16 -2.51 -3.63
CA ASP A 100 0.53 -3.80 -3.05
C ASP A 100 2.01 -4.13 -3.29
N GLU A 101 2.48 -3.90 -4.51
CA GLU A 101 3.89 -4.07 -4.86
C GLU A 101 4.80 -3.07 -4.13
N VAL A 102 4.37 -1.81 -3.97
CA VAL A 102 5.11 -0.81 -3.17
C VAL A 102 5.29 -1.31 -1.74
N TYR A 103 4.21 -1.72 -1.07
CA TYR A 103 4.30 -2.23 0.30
C TYR A 103 5.17 -3.48 0.40
N GLY A 104 5.07 -4.41 -0.56
CA GLY A 104 5.92 -5.59 -0.61
C GLY A 104 7.39 -5.26 -0.86
N THR A 105 7.67 -4.22 -1.64
CA THR A 105 9.04 -3.74 -1.89
C THR A 105 9.63 -3.08 -0.66
N ILE A 106 8.85 -2.27 0.06
CA ILE A 106 9.28 -1.70 1.33
C ILE A 106 9.59 -2.82 2.31
N GLU A 107 8.66 -3.75 2.54
CA GLU A 107 8.82 -4.92 3.43
C GLU A 107 10.12 -5.69 3.13
N TRP A 108 10.35 -6.00 1.86
CA TRP A 108 11.57 -6.68 1.42
C TRP A 108 12.85 -5.92 1.77
N ASN A 109 12.81 -4.59 1.67
CA ASN A 109 13.97 -3.75 1.87
C ASN A 109 14.25 -3.41 3.35
N ILE A 110 13.35 -3.71 4.31
CA ILE A 110 13.50 -3.35 5.73
C ILE A 110 14.79 -3.89 6.36
N PRO A 111 15.10 -5.20 6.33
CA PRO A 111 16.25 -5.74 7.05
C PRO A 111 17.60 -5.46 6.37
N LEU A 112 17.57 -4.87 5.17
CA LEU A 112 18.74 -4.69 4.33
C LEU A 112 19.76 -3.73 4.98
N GLY A 113 21.01 -4.14 4.93
CA GLY A 113 22.17 -3.34 5.28
C GLY A 113 22.64 -2.45 4.12
N PRO A 114 23.65 -1.61 4.38
CA PRO A 114 24.15 -0.64 3.41
C PRO A 114 24.78 -1.25 2.15
N THR A 115 25.21 -2.51 2.22
CA THR A 115 25.83 -3.26 1.10
C THR A 115 24.84 -4.12 0.33
N ASP A 116 23.60 -4.26 0.82
CA ASP A 116 22.65 -5.20 0.26
C ASP A 116 21.97 -4.62 -0.98
N LEU A 117 21.72 -5.48 -1.97
CA LEU A 117 21.02 -5.08 -3.18
C LEU A 117 19.54 -4.80 -2.89
N ARG A 118 19.14 -3.53 -3.06
CA ARG A 118 17.77 -3.09 -2.82
C ARG A 118 16.86 -3.48 -3.99
N ARG A 119 15.63 -3.89 -3.67
CA ARG A 119 14.57 -4.04 -4.68
C ARG A 119 14.07 -2.64 -5.07
N PRO A 120 14.03 -2.29 -6.37
CA PRO A 120 13.51 -1.00 -6.81
C PRO A 120 11.98 -0.95 -6.64
N LEU A 121 11.47 0.26 -6.38
CA LEU A 121 10.02 0.53 -6.39
C LEU A 121 9.44 0.31 -7.80
N PRO A 122 8.15 -0.05 -7.91
CA PRO A 122 7.48 -0.15 -9.20
C PRO A 122 7.53 1.20 -9.93
N ARG A 123 7.68 1.17 -11.26
CA ARG A 123 7.85 2.39 -12.08
C ARG A 123 6.65 3.34 -12.01
N GLN A 124 5.49 2.80 -11.68
CA GLN A 124 4.24 3.52 -11.49
C GLN A 124 4.21 4.28 -10.16
N PHE A 125 5.16 4.05 -9.26
CA PHE A 125 5.28 4.75 -7.98
C PHE A 125 6.68 5.36 -7.83
N GLN A 126 6.83 6.62 -8.22
CA GLN A 126 8.11 7.34 -8.21
C GLN A 126 7.98 8.68 -7.50
N GLY A 127 8.97 9.02 -6.67
CA GLY A 127 8.97 10.27 -5.90
C GLY A 127 7.76 10.41 -4.97
N GLY A 128 7.17 9.30 -4.51
CA GLY A 128 5.96 9.29 -3.70
C GLY A 128 4.65 9.53 -4.48
N VAL A 129 4.69 9.53 -5.81
CA VAL A 129 3.54 9.79 -6.67
C VAL A 129 3.14 8.53 -7.42
N LEU A 130 1.85 8.20 -7.36
CA LEU A 130 1.23 7.14 -8.15
C LEU A 130 0.89 7.66 -9.56
N ARG A 131 1.42 6.99 -10.58
CA ARG A 131 1.23 7.31 -12.01
C ARG A 131 0.60 6.12 -12.70
N LEU A 132 -0.65 6.33 -13.14
CA LEU A 132 -1.45 5.34 -13.85
C LEU A 132 -1.57 5.87 -15.29
N ASN A 133 -0.78 5.28 -16.19
CA ASN A 133 -0.72 5.65 -17.59
C ASN A 133 -1.60 4.72 -18.42
#